data_AF-A0A9D1ST99-F1
#
_entry.id   AF-A0A9D1ST99-F1
#
_cell.length_a   1.000
_cell.length_b   1.000
_cell.length_c   1.000
_cell.angle_alpha   90.00
_cell.angle_beta   90.00
_cell.angle_gamma   90.00
#
_symmetry.space_group_name_H-M   'P 1'
#
loop_
_entity.id
_entity.type
_entity.pdbx_description
1 polymer ?
#
loop_
_entity_poly.entity_id
_entity_poly.type
_entity_poly.pdbx_seq_one_letter_code
_entity_poly.pdbx_strand_id
1 'polypeptide(L)'
;MKPFLDKDFLLGSDTARALYHDHAEKMPIVDYHCHIDPNEIADDRRYESITQVWLGGDHYKWRAMRSAGVPERLITGDADPEEKFLAWAETVPKLIGNPLYHWTHLELQRYFGIDEPLSGRNAKAVYRACNEALAKPELSVRGIIKKSNVKLICTTDDPADGLSAHARIAADPTCEVAVLPAFRPDKAMRADKP
;
A
#
# COMPACT_ATOMS: atom_id res chain seq x y z
N MET A 1 -27.85 9.20 -8.71
CA MET A 1 -26.42 9.56 -8.60
C MET A 1 -25.65 8.26 -8.40
N LYS A 2 -24.55 8.01 -9.11
CA LYS A 2 -23.77 6.79 -8.89
C LYS A 2 -23.09 6.85 -7.50
N PRO A 3 -23.01 5.73 -6.75
CA PRO A 3 -22.22 5.69 -5.53
C PRO A 3 -20.74 6.00 -5.82
N PHE A 4 -20.07 6.66 -4.88
CA PHE A 4 -18.62 6.87 -4.96
C PHE A 4 -17.90 5.51 -4.85
N LEU A 5 -16.93 5.26 -5.74
CA LEU A 5 -16.20 3.98 -5.83
C LEU A 5 -17.12 2.75 -5.93
N ASP A 6 -18.19 2.84 -6.72
CA ASP A 6 -18.96 1.65 -7.08
C ASP A 6 -18.12 0.67 -7.92
N LYS A 7 -18.68 -0.51 -8.19
CA LYS A 7 -18.02 -1.55 -9.01
C LYS A 7 -17.64 -1.06 -10.42
N ASP A 8 -18.30 -0.03 -10.95
CA ASP A 8 -18.05 0.54 -12.28
C ASP A 8 -17.15 1.79 -12.18
N PHE A 9 -16.40 1.97 -11.10
CA PHE A 9 -15.54 3.13 -10.90
C PHE A 9 -14.57 3.34 -12.07
N LEU A 10 -14.57 4.54 -12.64
CA LEU A 10 -13.84 4.94 -13.86
C LEU A 10 -14.30 4.25 -15.16
N LEU A 11 -15.30 3.37 -15.12
CA LEU A 11 -15.85 2.68 -16.29
C LEU A 11 -17.03 3.47 -16.87
N GLY A 12 -16.73 4.32 -17.86
CA GLY A 12 -17.69 5.26 -18.46
C GLY A 12 -18.61 4.67 -19.55
N SER A 13 -18.39 3.44 -20.00
CA SER A 13 -19.14 2.82 -21.11
C SER A 13 -19.37 1.32 -20.89
N ASP A 14 -20.33 0.74 -21.62
CA ASP A 14 -20.58 -0.71 -21.61
C ASP A 14 -19.37 -1.50 -22.09
N THR A 15 -18.67 -1.00 -23.11
CA THR A 15 -17.41 -1.60 -23.57
C THR A 15 -16.35 -1.61 -22.47
N ALA A 16 -16.19 -0.52 -21.71
CA ALA A 16 -15.23 -0.46 -20.62
C ALA A 16 -15.58 -1.46 -19.50
N ARG A 17 -16.88 -1.59 -19.18
CA ARG A 17 -17.39 -2.57 -18.22
C ARG A 17 -17.10 -4.01 -18.63
N ALA A 18 -17.44 -4.37 -19.87
CA ALA A 18 -17.18 -5.72 -20.39
C ALA A 18 -15.67 -6.03 -20.39
N LEU A 19 -14.83 -5.13 -20.90
CA LEU A 19 -13.38 -5.35 -20.93
C LEU A 19 -12.78 -5.51 -19.53
N TYR A 20 -13.23 -4.73 -18.56
CA TYR A 20 -12.71 -4.82 -17.20
C TYR A 20 -13.24 -6.05 -16.44
N HIS A 21 -14.57 -6.20 -16.33
CA HIS A 21 -15.18 -7.24 -15.51
C HIS A 21 -15.08 -8.64 -16.13
N ASP A 22 -15.20 -8.75 -17.46
CA ASP A 22 -15.17 -10.07 -18.09
C ASP A 22 -13.73 -10.60 -18.23
N HIS A 23 -12.75 -9.70 -18.31
CA HIS A 23 -11.36 -10.04 -18.60
C HIS A 23 -10.35 -9.49 -17.59
N ALA A 24 -10.18 -8.16 -17.49
CA ALA A 24 -9.04 -7.57 -16.79
C ALA A 24 -9.00 -7.86 -15.27
N GLU A 25 -10.14 -7.79 -14.58
CA GLU A 25 -10.20 -7.91 -13.11
C GLU A 25 -9.77 -9.29 -12.59
N LYS A 26 -9.82 -10.32 -13.45
CA LYS A 26 -9.49 -11.71 -13.11
C LYS A 26 -8.01 -12.03 -13.30
N MET A 27 -7.27 -11.14 -13.96
CA MET A 27 -5.87 -11.37 -14.29
C MET A 27 -4.98 -11.26 -13.04
N PRO A 28 -3.90 -12.06 -12.96
CA PRO A 28 -2.92 -11.88 -11.90
C PRO A 28 -2.15 -10.58 -12.07
N ILE A 29 -1.62 -10.07 -10.95
CA ILE A 29 -0.70 -8.93 -10.96
C ILE A 29 0.73 -9.44 -11.18
N VAL A 30 1.40 -8.80 -12.14
CA VAL A 30 2.83 -8.90 -12.36
C VAL A 30 3.43 -7.53 -12.04
N ASP A 31 3.95 -7.39 -10.83
CA ASP A 31 4.57 -6.16 -10.35
C ASP A 31 6.07 -6.19 -10.65
N TYR A 32 6.40 -5.96 -11.92
CA TYR A 32 7.75 -6.12 -12.45
C TYR A 32 8.74 -5.04 -11.97
N HIS A 33 8.31 -4.07 -11.16
CA HIS A 33 9.19 -3.10 -10.51
C HIS A 33 8.51 -2.46 -9.29
N CYS A 34 9.08 -2.69 -8.11
CA CYS A 34 8.61 -2.09 -6.86
C CYS A 34 9.78 -1.79 -5.91
N HIS A 35 9.44 -1.20 -4.76
CA HIS A 35 10.37 -0.89 -3.66
C HIS A 35 9.96 -1.55 -2.34
N ILE A 36 9.21 -2.67 -2.42
CA ILE A 36 8.84 -3.44 -1.23
C ILE A 36 10.10 -4.08 -0.63
N ASP A 37 10.21 -4.07 0.70
CA ASP A 37 11.32 -4.72 1.40
C ASP A 37 11.18 -6.25 1.31
N PRO A 38 12.13 -6.96 0.66
CA PRO A 38 12.07 -8.41 0.55
C PRO A 38 12.17 -9.12 1.90
N ASN A 39 12.73 -8.51 2.94
CA ASN A 39 12.76 -9.10 4.28
C ASN A 39 11.35 -9.19 4.89
N GLU A 40 10.50 -8.19 4.68
CA GLU A 40 9.12 -8.22 5.18
C GLU A 40 8.31 -9.34 4.52
N ILE A 41 8.60 -9.65 3.25
CA ILE A 41 8.02 -10.80 2.54
C ILE A 41 8.59 -12.11 3.10
N ALA A 42 9.92 -12.20 3.26
CA ALA A 42 10.59 -13.39 3.76
C ALA A 42 10.11 -13.77 5.17
N ASP A 43 9.89 -12.77 6.04
CA ASP A 43 9.46 -12.94 7.43
C ASP A 43 7.93 -13.03 7.59
N ASP A 44 7.18 -12.88 6.49
CA ASP A 44 5.71 -12.75 6.49
C ASP A 44 5.21 -11.77 7.54
N ARG A 45 5.78 -10.56 7.53
CA ARG A 45 5.58 -9.56 8.57
C ARG A 45 4.09 -9.26 8.77
N ARG A 46 3.74 -9.00 10.02
CA ARG A 46 2.43 -8.48 10.42
C ARG A 46 2.59 -7.08 10.96
N TYR A 47 1.78 -6.15 10.48
CA TYR A 47 1.83 -4.76 10.94
C TYR A 47 1.02 -4.58 12.22
N GLU A 48 1.54 -3.74 13.11
CA GLU A 48 0.96 -3.45 14.43
C GLU A 48 -0.22 -2.48 14.35
N SER A 49 -0.26 -1.63 13.31
CA SER A 49 -1.32 -0.66 13.11
C SER A 49 -1.47 -0.25 11.64
N ILE A 50 -2.64 0.28 11.29
CA ILE A 50 -2.90 0.90 9.98
C ILE A 50 -1.94 2.05 9.71
N THR A 51 -1.55 2.80 10.75
CA THR A 51 -0.55 3.87 10.63
C THR A 51 0.78 3.34 10.12
N GLN A 52 1.24 2.19 10.63
CA GLN A 52 2.52 1.61 10.22
C GLN A 52 2.51 1.23 8.74
N VAL A 53 1.47 0.51 8.29
CA VAL A 53 1.38 0.04 6.89
C VAL A 53 1.02 1.16 5.90
N TRP A 54 0.24 2.17 6.32
CA TRP A 54 -0.19 3.25 5.41
C TRP A 54 0.69 4.49 5.41
N LEU A 55 1.18 4.89 6.58
CA LEU A 55 1.92 6.14 6.79
C LEU A 55 3.42 5.89 7.01
N GLY A 56 3.89 4.64 7.02
CA GLY A 56 5.31 4.32 7.01
C GLY A 56 5.99 4.56 5.66
N GLY A 57 5.22 4.67 4.56
CA GLY A 57 5.74 4.58 3.20
C GLY A 57 5.05 5.42 2.12
N ASP A 58 5.76 5.39 0.98
CA ASP A 58 5.65 6.09 -0.32
C ASP A 58 5.45 7.61 -0.32
N HIS A 59 5.58 8.28 0.84
CA HIS A 59 5.75 9.73 1.01
C HIS A 59 4.67 10.68 0.42
N TYR A 60 3.74 10.22 -0.43
CA TYR A 60 2.66 11.04 -0.98
C TYR A 60 1.73 11.56 0.12
N LYS A 61 1.38 10.69 1.08
CA LYS A 61 0.55 11.06 2.24
C LYS A 61 1.26 12.13 3.09
N TRP A 62 2.57 11.98 3.33
CA TRP A 62 3.37 12.98 4.06
C TRP A 62 3.38 14.33 3.34
N ARG A 63 3.60 14.32 2.03
CA ARG A 63 3.58 15.55 1.22
C ARG A 63 2.22 16.24 1.31
N ALA A 64 1.12 15.48 1.18
CA ALA A 64 -0.23 16.01 1.28
C ALA A 64 -0.53 16.58 2.68
N MET A 65 -0.12 15.90 3.74
CA MET A 65 -0.25 16.38 5.12
C MET A 65 0.53 17.69 5.35
N ARG A 66 1.77 17.79 4.87
CA ARG A 66 2.57 19.03 4.90
C ARG A 66 1.87 20.16 4.13
N SER A 67 1.39 19.88 2.91
CA SER A 67 0.64 20.85 2.11
C SER A 67 -0.67 21.30 2.77
N ALA A 68 -1.26 20.46 3.62
CA ALA A 68 -2.47 20.77 4.40
C ALA A 68 -2.18 21.47 5.74
N GLY A 69 -0.92 21.78 6.04
CA GLY A 69 -0.50 22.48 7.26
C GLY A 69 -0.40 21.59 8.51
N VAL A 70 -0.32 20.27 8.36
CA VAL A 70 -0.15 19.35 9.49
C VAL A 70 1.27 19.47 10.06
N PRO A 71 1.44 19.62 11.39
CA PRO A 71 2.75 19.67 12.02
C PRO A 71 3.60 18.42 11.74
N GLU A 72 4.90 18.60 11.48
CA GLU A 72 5.82 17.49 11.13
C GLU A 72 5.88 16.39 12.22
N ARG A 73 5.63 16.78 13.48
CA ARG A 73 5.50 15.84 14.61
C ARG A 73 4.47 14.73 14.33
N LEU A 74 3.36 15.07 13.66
CA LEU A 74 2.26 14.16 13.31
C LEU A 74 2.46 13.46 11.96
N ILE A 75 3.63 13.63 11.32
CA ILE A 75 3.97 13.02 10.03
C ILE A 75 5.12 12.03 10.25
N THR A 76 6.36 12.52 10.38
CA THR A 76 7.55 11.68 10.60
C THR A 76 8.14 11.82 12.00
N GLY A 77 7.58 12.66 12.86
CA GLY A 77 8.03 12.82 14.24
C GLY A 77 7.56 11.74 15.20
N ASP A 78 7.58 12.05 16.50
CA ASP A 78 7.42 11.11 17.61
C ASP A 78 5.98 10.99 18.15
N ALA A 79 4.97 11.48 17.42
CA ALA A 79 3.58 11.34 17.81
C ALA A 79 3.10 9.88 17.85
N ASP A 80 2.08 9.62 18.65
CA ASP A 80 1.45 8.31 18.74
C ASP A 80 0.89 7.86 17.37
N PRO A 81 0.96 6.58 17.00
CA PRO A 81 0.44 6.10 15.73
C PRO A 81 -1.02 6.47 15.46
N GLU A 82 -1.88 6.45 16.48
CA GLU A 82 -3.27 6.87 16.34
C GLU A 82 -3.35 8.37 16.02
N GLU A 83 -2.61 9.22 16.74
CA GLU A 83 -2.58 10.67 16.48
C GLU A 83 -2.21 10.99 15.02
N LYS A 84 -1.22 10.27 14.46
CA LYS A 84 -0.81 10.42 13.06
C LYS A 84 -1.91 10.00 12.08
N PHE A 85 -2.60 8.89 12.35
CA PHE A 85 -3.73 8.44 11.52
C PHE A 85 -4.91 9.41 11.58
N LEU A 86 -5.24 9.93 12.76
CA LEU A 86 -6.30 10.93 12.90
C LEU A 86 -5.97 12.20 12.11
N ALA A 87 -4.71 12.65 12.15
CA ALA A 87 -4.25 13.78 11.34
C ALA A 87 -4.35 13.51 9.83
N TRP A 88 -4.07 12.28 9.39
CA TRP A 88 -4.29 11.86 8.00
C TRP A 88 -5.78 11.89 7.65
N ALA A 89 -6.65 11.34 8.48
CA ALA A 89 -8.10 11.31 8.26
C ALA A 89 -8.72 12.72 8.19
N GLU A 90 -8.21 13.68 8.97
CA GLU A 90 -8.59 15.10 8.87
C GLU A 90 -8.09 15.77 7.56
N THR A 91 -7.03 15.23 6.96
CA THR A 91 -6.46 15.71 5.70
C THR A 91 -7.25 15.21 4.50
N VAL A 92 -7.75 13.96 4.53
CA VAL A 92 -8.39 13.28 3.39
C VAL A 92 -9.52 14.08 2.74
N PRO A 93 -10.46 14.72 3.46
CA PRO A 93 -11.51 15.54 2.84
C PRO A 93 -11.00 16.71 1.99
N LYS A 94 -9.78 17.19 2.25
CA LYS A 94 -9.14 18.29 1.48
C LYS A 94 -8.53 17.80 0.16
N LEU A 95 -8.54 16.50 -0.10
CA LEU A 95 -7.87 15.86 -1.23
C LEU A 95 -8.82 15.51 -2.38
N ILE A 96 -10.05 16.03 -2.42
CA ILE A 96 -10.95 15.84 -3.56
C ILE A 96 -10.27 16.35 -4.84
N GLY A 97 -10.15 15.47 -5.83
CA GLY A 97 -9.41 15.73 -7.08
C GLY A 97 -7.95 15.26 -7.06
N ASN A 98 -7.38 14.93 -5.90
CA ASN A 98 -6.07 14.30 -5.77
C ASN A 98 -6.21 12.76 -5.77
N PRO A 99 -5.32 12.00 -6.43
CA PRO A 99 -5.40 10.53 -6.47
C PRO A 99 -5.33 9.87 -5.08
N LEU A 100 -4.74 10.52 -4.08
CA LEU A 100 -4.75 10.05 -2.70
C LEU A 100 -6.16 9.84 -2.15
N TYR A 101 -7.15 10.60 -2.65
CA TYR A 101 -8.54 10.37 -2.30
C TYR A 101 -9.04 9.04 -2.85
N HIS A 102 -8.71 8.66 -4.08
CA HIS A 102 -9.09 7.35 -4.62
C HIS A 102 -8.34 6.21 -3.92
N TRP A 103 -7.01 6.32 -3.75
CA TRP A 103 -6.19 5.26 -3.14
C TRP A 103 -6.65 4.94 -1.72
N THR A 104 -6.87 5.96 -0.89
CA THR A 104 -7.38 5.82 0.49
C THR A 104 -8.60 4.91 0.54
N HIS A 105 -9.60 5.19 -0.29
CA HIS A 105 -10.89 4.50 -0.21
C HIS A 105 -10.87 3.15 -0.94
N LEU A 106 -10.09 3.00 -2.02
CA LEU A 106 -9.86 1.69 -2.64
C LEU A 106 -9.16 0.72 -1.68
N GLU A 107 -8.17 1.20 -0.94
CA GLU A 107 -7.45 0.42 0.06
C GLU A 107 -8.38 0.02 1.23
N LEU A 108 -9.19 0.97 1.73
CA LEU A 108 -10.20 0.71 2.77
C LEU A 108 -11.24 -0.33 2.34
N GLN A 109 -11.80 -0.19 1.14
CA GLN A 109 -12.80 -1.10 0.63
C GLN A 109 -12.24 -2.52 0.43
N ARG A 110 -11.08 -2.66 -0.23
CA ARG A 110 -10.55 -3.96 -0.64
C ARG A 110 -9.96 -4.76 0.52
N TYR A 111 -9.21 -4.11 1.41
CA TYR A 111 -8.50 -4.81 2.48
C TYR A 111 -9.30 -4.86 3.78
N PHE A 112 -10.09 -3.81 4.06
CA PHE A 112 -10.76 -3.63 5.35
C PHE A 112 -12.29 -3.72 5.27
N GLY A 113 -12.88 -3.73 4.07
CA GLY A 113 -14.34 -3.79 3.89
C GLY A 113 -15.06 -2.51 4.32
N ILE A 114 -14.38 -1.36 4.25
CA ILE A 114 -14.92 -0.06 4.67
C ILE A 114 -15.24 0.78 3.43
N ASP A 115 -16.53 0.96 3.16
CA ASP A 115 -17.03 1.76 2.03
C ASP A 115 -17.30 3.24 2.39
N GLU A 116 -17.36 3.58 3.68
CA GLU A 116 -17.61 4.95 4.11
C GLU A 116 -16.38 5.85 3.84
N PRO A 117 -16.56 7.02 3.21
CA PRO A 117 -15.46 7.95 3.02
C PRO A 117 -14.78 8.35 4.33
N LEU A 118 -13.44 8.27 4.36
CA LEU A 118 -12.65 8.60 5.54
C LEU A 118 -12.67 10.11 5.80
N SER A 119 -12.94 10.47 7.05
CA SER A 119 -12.91 11.85 7.54
C SER A 119 -12.55 11.88 9.02
N GLY A 120 -12.27 13.07 9.56
CA GLY A 120 -12.09 13.26 11.00
C GLY A 120 -13.20 12.67 11.88
N ARG A 121 -14.45 12.65 11.37
CA ARG A 121 -15.63 12.19 12.11
C ARG A 121 -15.65 10.68 12.37
N ASN A 122 -15.15 9.88 11.44
CA ASN A 122 -15.14 8.41 11.56
C ASN A 122 -13.73 7.84 11.81
N ALA A 123 -12.69 8.68 11.86
CA ALA A 123 -11.29 8.28 11.94
C ALA A 123 -10.99 7.28 13.07
N LYS A 124 -11.48 7.50 14.30
CA LYS A 124 -11.25 6.57 15.42
C LYS A 124 -11.89 5.20 15.21
N ALA A 125 -13.10 5.17 14.65
CA ALA A 125 -13.80 3.91 14.37
C ALA A 125 -13.09 3.13 13.26
N VAL A 126 -12.67 3.82 12.19
CA VAL A 126 -11.90 3.23 11.09
C VAL A 126 -10.54 2.72 11.59
N TYR A 127 -9.82 3.50 12.40
CA TYR A 127 -8.54 3.10 12.98
C TYR A 127 -8.65 1.78 13.74
N ARG A 128 -9.64 1.67 14.63
CA ARG A 128 -9.90 0.44 15.39
C ARG A 128 -10.24 -0.74 14.47
N ALA A 129 -11.17 -0.55 13.53
CA ALA A 129 -11.59 -1.61 12.62
C ALA A 129 -10.43 -2.13 11.73
N CYS A 130 -9.59 -1.23 11.22
CA CYS A 130 -8.41 -1.61 10.44
C CYS A 130 -7.39 -2.39 11.28
N ASN A 131 -7.13 -1.97 12.52
CA ASN A 131 -6.19 -2.66 13.40
C ASN A 131 -6.71 -4.05 13.83
N GLU A 132 -8.01 -4.18 14.10
CA GLU A 132 -8.65 -5.48 14.35
C GLU A 132 -8.53 -6.42 13.14
N ALA A 133 -8.61 -5.89 11.92
CA ALA A 133 -8.40 -6.67 10.69
C ALA A 133 -6.92 -7.07 10.50
N LEU A 134 -5.97 -6.15 10.72
CA LEU A 134 -4.52 -6.43 10.65
C LEU A 134 -4.08 -7.49 11.66
N ALA A 135 -4.78 -7.59 12.79
CA ALA A 135 -4.58 -8.63 13.79
C ALA A 135 -5.01 -10.04 13.34
N LYS A 136 -5.52 -10.21 12.11
CA LYS A 136 -5.79 -11.52 11.49
C LYS A 136 -4.67 -11.93 10.51
N PRO A 137 -4.41 -13.24 10.32
CA PRO A 137 -3.33 -13.71 9.47
C PRO A 137 -3.52 -13.36 7.99
N GLU A 138 -4.75 -13.12 7.54
CA GLU A 138 -5.06 -12.81 6.13
C GLU A 138 -4.49 -11.45 5.67
N LEU A 139 -4.10 -10.58 6.60
CA LEU A 139 -3.46 -9.30 6.32
C LEU A 139 -1.99 -9.24 6.78
N SER A 140 -1.30 -10.39 6.88
CA SER A 140 0.17 -10.41 6.83
C SER A 140 0.66 -9.93 5.46
N VAL A 141 1.96 -9.66 5.31
CA VAL A 141 2.54 -9.27 4.01
C VAL A 141 2.23 -10.30 2.92
N ARG A 142 2.45 -11.60 3.16
CA ARG A 142 2.11 -12.63 2.18
C ARG A 142 0.59 -12.78 2.01
N GLY A 143 -0.19 -12.54 3.07
CA GLY A 143 -1.65 -12.51 3.02
C GLY A 143 -2.19 -11.43 2.08
N ILE A 144 -1.66 -10.21 2.16
CA ILE A 144 -2.01 -9.08 1.28
C ILE A 144 -1.62 -9.39 -0.17
N ILE A 145 -0.40 -9.88 -0.40
CA ILE A 145 0.09 -10.28 -1.73
C ILE A 145 -0.84 -11.33 -2.35
N LYS A 146 -1.22 -12.35 -1.59
CA LYS A 146 -2.13 -13.41 -2.03
C LYS A 146 -3.53 -12.87 -2.32
N LYS A 147 -4.09 -12.03 -1.44
CA LYS A 147 -5.41 -11.41 -1.61
C LYS A 147 -5.48 -10.53 -2.86
N SER A 148 -4.36 -9.95 -3.27
CA SER A 148 -4.22 -9.13 -4.48
C SER A 148 -3.89 -9.94 -5.74
N ASN A 149 -3.85 -11.28 -5.68
CA ASN A 149 -3.54 -12.15 -6.80
C ASN A 149 -2.20 -11.82 -7.49
N VAL A 150 -1.19 -11.43 -6.71
CA VAL A 150 0.15 -11.15 -7.22
C VAL A 150 0.89 -12.46 -7.50
N LYS A 151 1.52 -12.56 -8.68
CA LYS A 151 2.30 -13.74 -9.09
C LYS A 151 3.79 -13.49 -9.25
N LEU A 152 4.17 -12.24 -9.50
CA LEU A 152 5.56 -11.82 -9.60
C LEU A 152 5.71 -10.45 -8.96
N ILE A 153 6.75 -10.31 -8.15
CA ILE A 153 7.27 -9.05 -7.61
C ILE A 153 8.73 -8.96 -8.02
N CYS A 154 9.12 -7.84 -8.63
CA CYS A 154 10.53 -7.50 -8.78
C CYS A 154 10.88 -6.35 -7.84
N THR A 155 11.73 -6.62 -6.85
CA THR A 155 12.26 -5.58 -5.94
C THR A 155 13.34 -4.76 -6.64
N THR A 156 13.78 -3.69 -5.99
CA THR A 156 14.87 -2.85 -6.50
C THR A 156 16.05 -2.93 -5.56
N ASP A 157 17.17 -3.47 -6.04
CA ASP A 157 18.28 -3.92 -5.21
C ASP A 157 19.59 -3.27 -5.66
N ASP A 158 20.43 -2.88 -4.69
CA ASP A 158 21.76 -2.33 -4.94
C ASP A 158 22.71 -3.47 -5.37
N PRO A 159 23.64 -3.25 -6.32
CA PRO A 159 24.64 -4.26 -6.70
C PRO A 159 25.47 -4.81 -5.53
N ALA A 160 25.58 -4.09 -4.42
CA ALA A 160 26.30 -4.52 -3.23
C ALA A 160 25.46 -5.36 -2.25
N ASP A 161 24.15 -5.52 -2.49
CA ASP A 161 23.26 -6.27 -1.59
C ASP A 161 23.51 -7.78 -1.65
N GLY A 162 23.40 -8.45 -0.49
CA GLY A 162 23.64 -9.90 -0.38
C GLY A 162 22.48 -10.78 -0.86
N LEU A 163 21.29 -10.20 -1.12
CA LEU A 163 20.09 -10.88 -1.63
C LEU A 163 19.63 -12.11 -0.82
N SER A 164 19.96 -12.15 0.48
CA SER A 164 19.65 -13.30 1.36
C SER A 164 18.14 -13.50 1.54
N ALA A 165 17.36 -12.40 1.55
CA ALA A 165 15.90 -12.46 1.60
C ALA A 165 15.30 -13.16 0.37
N HIS A 166 15.78 -12.86 -0.84
CA HIS A 166 15.36 -13.54 -2.06
C HIS A 166 15.68 -15.02 -2.02
N ALA A 167 16.89 -15.40 -1.56
CA ALA A 167 17.26 -16.80 -1.43
C ALA A 167 16.36 -17.54 -0.42
N ARG A 168 16.01 -16.91 0.71
CA ARG A 168 15.07 -17.46 1.70
C ARG A 168 13.67 -17.65 1.10
N ILE A 169 13.17 -16.66 0.37
CA ILE A 169 11.86 -16.71 -0.28
C ILE A 169 11.83 -17.83 -1.34
N ALA A 170 12.85 -17.92 -2.19
CA ALA A 170 12.93 -18.93 -3.24
C ALA A 170 13.02 -20.36 -2.68
N ALA A 171 13.60 -20.53 -1.49
CA ALA A 171 13.71 -21.81 -0.81
C ALA A 171 12.47 -22.19 0.02
N ASP A 172 11.55 -21.25 0.26
CA ASP A 172 10.36 -21.46 1.09
C ASP A 172 9.16 -21.91 0.24
N PRO A 173 8.75 -23.19 0.31
CA PRO A 173 7.66 -23.72 -0.51
C PRO A 173 6.28 -23.17 -0.12
N THR A 174 6.17 -22.45 1.00
CA THR A 174 4.92 -21.80 1.42
C THR A 174 4.70 -20.44 0.77
N CYS A 175 5.75 -19.86 0.16
CA CYS A 175 5.64 -18.59 -0.57
C CYS A 175 5.21 -18.85 -2.03
N GLU A 176 3.97 -18.51 -2.36
CA GLU A 176 3.41 -18.76 -3.70
C GLU A 176 3.83 -17.71 -4.76
N VAL A 177 4.36 -16.56 -4.35
CA VAL A 177 4.75 -15.46 -5.24
C VAL A 177 6.23 -15.57 -5.63
N ALA A 178 6.54 -15.35 -6.91
CA ALA A 178 7.93 -15.20 -7.33
C ALA A 178 8.44 -13.81 -6.92
N VAL A 179 9.56 -13.75 -6.19
CA VAL A 179 10.20 -12.49 -5.80
C VAL A 179 11.60 -12.45 -6.39
N LEU A 180 11.82 -11.56 -7.36
CA LEU A 180 13.07 -11.45 -8.10
C LEU A 180 13.75 -10.12 -7.80
N PRO A 181 15.09 -10.08 -7.68
CA PRO A 181 15.80 -8.82 -7.54
C PRO A 181 15.97 -8.12 -8.89
N ALA A 182 15.91 -6.79 -8.90
CA ALA A 182 16.23 -5.97 -10.08
C ALA A 182 17.42 -5.04 -9.80
N PHE A 183 18.39 -5.05 -10.70
CA PHE A 183 19.69 -4.38 -10.54
C PHE A 183 19.59 -2.85 -10.66
N ARG A 184 19.91 -2.11 -9.58
CA ARG A 184 19.93 -0.64 -9.57
C ARG A 184 21.31 -0.08 -9.18
N PRO A 185 22.21 0.17 -10.14
CA PRO A 185 23.60 0.56 -9.89
C PRO A 185 23.79 2.07 -9.65
N ASP A 186 22.75 2.79 -9.19
CA ASP A 186 22.74 4.26 -9.13
C ASP A 186 23.96 4.83 -8.39
N LYS A 187 24.35 4.23 -7.26
CA LYS A 187 25.51 4.70 -6.47
C LYS A 187 26.84 4.47 -7.18
N ALA A 188 27.03 3.28 -7.75
CA ALA A 188 28.25 2.93 -8.49
C ALA A 188 28.46 3.83 -9.73
N MET A 189 27.36 4.27 -10.34
CA MET A 189 27.39 5.12 -11.54
C MET A 189 27.56 6.62 -11.24
N ARG A 190 27.39 7.05 -9.99
CA ARG A 190 27.42 8.47 -9.57
C ARG A 190 28.71 8.82 -8.84
N ALA A 191 29.86 8.57 -9.47
CA ALA A 191 31.17 8.93 -8.93
C ALA A 191 31.35 10.44 -8.68
N ASP A 192 30.48 11.28 -9.25
CA ASP A 192 30.45 12.74 -9.11
C ASP A 192 29.62 13.25 -7.92
N LYS A 193 28.88 12.36 -7.23
CA LYS A 193 28.05 12.70 -6.07
C LYS A 193 28.59 11.96 -4.84
N PRO A 194 29.47 12.60 -4.04
CA PRO A 194 30.03 12.00 -2.84
C PRO A 194 28.96 11.66 -1.79
#